data_AF-K0V872-F1
#
_entry.id   AF-K0V872-F1
#
_cell.length_a   1.000
_cell.length_b   1.000
_cell.length_c   1.000
_cell.angle_alpha   90.00
_cell.angle_beta   90.00
_cell.angle_gamma   90.00
#
_symmetry.space_group_name_H-M   'P 1'
#
loop_
_entity.id
_entity.type
_entity.pdbx_description
1 polymer ?
#
loop_
_entity_poly.entity_id
_entity_poly.type
_entity_poly.pdbx_seq_one_letter_code
_entity_poly.pdbx_strand_id
1 'polypeptide(L)'
;MRPSLLHRPTTRVLGAVVVGCVAAGVAALLGFRWYAGLVGWDALALTYLVWTWVVIWPCDAERTAAHAVYEEPGRRTVVALILGGALASLAGVGMLLAETWPDRFGLVVPAIGIVTVVLSWFVVHTLYTMAYARVYFQEEPCGGINFNTEIPPRYSDFAYVAFAVGVSFAIADTNLTTSRMRATALGHGLLSFLFGAVIVASVVNLIAVVL
;
A
#
# COMPACT_ATOMS: atom_id res chain seq x y z
N MET A 1 24.83 -5.94 11.88
CA MET A 1 24.22 -7.28 11.79
C MET A 1 23.50 -7.42 10.45
N ARG A 2 23.68 -8.52 9.71
CA ARG A 2 22.91 -8.74 8.48
C ARG A 2 21.44 -9.01 8.86
N PRO A 3 20.46 -8.29 8.32
CA PRO A 3 19.06 -8.57 8.61
C PRO A 3 18.72 -10.01 8.19
N SER A 4 17.91 -10.71 8.99
CA SER A 4 17.46 -12.05 8.64
C SER A 4 16.67 -12.01 7.33
N LEU A 5 16.64 -13.12 6.58
CA LEU A 5 15.98 -13.17 5.26
C LEU A 5 14.53 -12.67 5.28
N LEU A 6 13.83 -12.87 6.41
CA LEU A 6 12.45 -12.43 6.63
C LEU A 6 12.26 -10.90 6.66
N HIS A 7 13.33 -10.14 6.93
CA HIS A 7 13.29 -8.68 6.98
C HIS A 7 13.55 -8.03 5.61
N ARG A 8 13.91 -8.83 4.59
CA ARG A 8 14.24 -8.31 3.26
C ARG A 8 12.96 -7.97 2.48
N PRO A 9 12.77 -6.72 2.02
CA PRO A 9 11.72 -6.35 1.08
C PRO A 9 11.54 -7.34 -0.08
N THR A 10 12.63 -7.79 -0.70
CA THR A 10 12.57 -8.73 -1.84
C THR A 10 11.94 -10.07 -1.46
N THR A 11 12.29 -10.63 -0.30
CA THR A 11 11.76 -11.92 0.16
C THR A 11 10.27 -11.84 0.45
N ARG A 12 9.83 -10.75 1.08
CA ARG A 12 8.40 -10.50 1.36
C ARG A 12 7.59 -10.45 0.06
N VAL A 13 8.09 -9.74 -0.95
CA VAL A 13 7.40 -9.62 -2.24
C VAL A 13 7.38 -10.93 -2.99
N LEU A 14 8.49 -11.67 -3.04
CA LEU A 14 8.51 -12.98 -3.68
C LEU A 14 7.52 -13.95 -3.03
N GLY A 15 7.46 -13.99 -1.69
CA GLY A 15 6.46 -14.78 -0.97
C GLY A 15 5.03 -14.34 -1.30
N ALA A 16 4.76 -13.04 -1.29
CA ALA A 16 3.45 -12.50 -1.65
C ALA A 16 3.05 -12.81 -3.10
N VAL A 17 3.99 -12.74 -4.06
CA VAL A 17 3.76 -13.10 -5.47
C VAL A 17 3.38 -14.57 -5.60
N VAL A 18 4.08 -15.48 -4.90
CA VAL A 18 3.73 -16.91 -4.91
C VAL A 18 2.30 -17.12 -4.41
N VAL A 19 1.94 -16.50 -3.29
CA VAL A 19 0.57 -16.59 -2.74
C VAL A 19 -0.46 -16.04 -3.73
N GLY A 20 -0.18 -14.89 -4.35
CA GLY A 20 -1.05 -14.29 -5.36
C GLY A 20 -1.24 -15.15 -6.60
N CYS A 21 -0.18 -15.74 -7.13
CA CYS A 21 -0.25 -16.65 -8.28
C CYS A 21 -1.07 -17.90 -7.96
N VAL A 22 -0.90 -18.48 -6.76
CA VAL A 22 -1.70 -19.63 -6.31
C VAL A 22 -3.17 -19.25 -6.20
N ALA A 23 -3.49 -18.11 -5.57
CA ALA A 23 -4.86 -17.64 -5.43
C ALA A 23 -5.54 -17.38 -6.78
N ALA A 24 -4.83 -16.73 -7.72
CA ALA A 24 -5.30 -16.53 -9.08
C ALA A 24 -5.55 -17.86 -9.81
N GLY A 25 -4.60 -18.81 -9.70
CA GLY A 25 -4.73 -20.14 -10.31
C GLY A 25 -5.95 -20.89 -9.80
N VAL A 26 -6.15 -20.92 -8.47
CA VAL A 26 -7.32 -21.56 -7.84
C VAL A 26 -8.61 -20.88 -8.31
N ALA A 27 -8.69 -19.55 -8.30
CA ALA A 27 -9.87 -18.83 -8.77
C ALA A 27 -10.19 -19.16 -10.25
N ALA A 28 -9.18 -19.19 -11.11
CA ALA A 28 -9.35 -19.55 -12.52
C ALA A 28 -9.87 -20.98 -12.70
N LEU A 29 -9.36 -21.95 -11.93
CA LEU A 29 -9.80 -23.35 -11.95
C LEU A 29 -11.24 -23.53 -11.47
N LEU A 30 -11.70 -22.69 -10.55
CA LEU A 30 -13.09 -22.68 -10.05
C LEU A 30 -14.09 -21.98 -10.99
N GLY A 31 -13.64 -21.51 -12.16
CA GLY A 31 -14.49 -20.87 -13.17
C GLY A 31 -14.55 -19.34 -13.08
N PHE A 32 -13.80 -18.72 -12.18
CA PHE A 32 -13.76 -17.27 -11.96
C PHE A 32 -12.70 -16.55 -12.80
N ARG A 33 -12.53 -16.98 -14.06
CA ARG A 33 -11.40 -16.60 -14.92
C ARG A 33 -11.26 -15.10 -15.14
N TRP A 34 -12.37 -14.36 -15.16
CA TRP A 34 -12.38 -12.94 -15.48
C TRP A 34 -11.83 -12.05 -14.36
N TYR A 35 -11.94 -12.47 -13.10
CA TYR A 35 -11.45 -11.72 -11.92
C TYR A 35 -10.40 -12.47 -11.12
N ALA A 36 -9.92 -13.63 -11.61
CA ALA A 36 -8.80 -14.35 -11.02
C ALA A 36 -7.54 -13.47 -10.82
N GLY A 37 -7.32 -12.51 -11.72
CA GLY A 37 -6.24 -11.53 -11.58
C GLY A 37 -6.39 -10.62 -10.36
N LEU A 38 -7.62 -10.12 -10.09
CA LEU A 38 -7.92 -9.30 -8.92
C LEU A 38 -7.81 -10.12 -7.64
N VAL A 39 -8.31 -11.36 -7.62
CA VAL A 39 -8.16 -12.28 -6.48
C VAL A 39 -6.69 -12.55 -6.17
N GLY A 40 -5.87 -12.79 -7.21
CA GLY A 40 -4.43 -12.95 -7.04
C GLY A 40 -3.74 -11.69 -6.51
N TRP A 41 -4.16 -10.52 -7.01
CA TRP A 41 -3.68 -9.24 -6.51
C TRP A 41 -4.04 -9.02 -5.03
N ASP A 42 -5.29 -9.29 -4.64
CA ASP A 42 -5.75 -9.14 -3.26
C ASP A 42 -4.97 -10.03 -2.30
N ALA A 43 -4.75 -11.29 -2.68
CA ALA A 43 -3.96 -12.23 -1.89
C ALA A 43 -2.49 -11.79 -1.76
N LEU A 44 -1.89 -11.29 -2.85
CA LEU A 44 -0.55 -10.71 -2.83
C LEU A 44 -0.49 -9.49 -1.91
N ALA A 45 -1.38 -8.52 -2.12
CA ALA A 45 -1.43 -7.27 -1.39
C ALA A 45 -1.61 -7.52 0.11
N LEU A 46 -2.56 -8.38 0.49
CA LEU A 46 -2.79 -8.76 1.89
C LEU A 46 -1.57 -9.44 2.51
N THR A 47 -0.95 -10.40 1.81
CA THR A 47 0.25 -11.08 2.29
C THR A 47 1.41 -10.10 2.49
N TYR A 48 1.62 -9.22 1.51
CA TYR A 48 2.65 -8.19 1.57
C TYR A 48 2.43 -7.22 2.74
N LEU A 49 1.18 -6.77 2.94
CA LEU A 49 0.79 -5.88 4.02
C LEU A 49 1.06 -6.53 5.38
N VAL A 50 0.47 -7.70 5.63
CA VAL A 50 0.60 -8.42 6.91
C VAL A 50 2.08 -8.65 7.24
N TRP A 51 2.86 -9.18 6.29
CA TRP A 51 4.27 -9.44 6.51
C TRP A 51 5.05 -8.14 6.75
N THR A 52 4.77 -7.08 5.99
CA THR A 52 5.44 -5.79 6.19
C THR A 52 5.17 -5.24 7.58
N TRP A 53 3.91 -5.23 8.02
CA TRP A 53 3.52 -4.74 9.34
C TRP A 53 4.09 -5.57 10.49
N VAL A 54 4.12 -6.90 10.37
CA VAL A 54 4.79 -7.78 11.35
C VAL A 54 6.27 -7.44 11.51
N VAL A 55 6.94 -7.00 10.43
CA VAL A 55 8.36 -6.61 10.46
C VAL A 55 8.56 -5.20 11.02
N ILE A 56 7.76 -4.21 10.62
CA ILE A 56 8.02 -2.81 10.94
C ILE A 56 7.39 -2.34 12.26
N TRP A 57 6.27 -2.93 12.69
CA TRP A 57 5.54 -2.52 13.89
C TRP A 57 6.37 -2.63 15.18
N PRO A 58 7.15 -3.70 15.40
CA PRO A 58 7.94 -3.86 16.63
C PRO A 58 9.24 -3.04 16.66
N CYS A 59 9.56 -2.29 15.60
CA CYS A 59 10.79 -1.50 15.55
C CYS A 59 10.71 -0.31 16.51
N ASP A 60 11.66 -0.24 17.43
CA ASP A 60 12.01 1.00 18.13
C ASP A 60 12.67 2.00 17.18
N ALA A 61 13.05 3.18 17.68
CA ALA A 61 13.62 4.23 16.86
C ALA A 61 14.97 3.85 16.24
N GLU A 62 15.83 3.15 16.98
CA GLU A 62 17.14 2.70 16.48
C GLU A 62 16.98 1.68 15.35
N ARG A 63 16.12 0.67 15.55
CA ARG A 63 15.79 -0.32 14.51
C ARG A 63 15.11 0.31 13.31
N THR A 64 14.26 1.31 13.53
CA THR A 64 13.62 2.08 12.45
C THR A 64 14.67 2.79 11.60
N ALA A 65 15.61 3.50 12.22
CA ALA A 65 16.70 4.19 11.52
C ALA A 65 17.56 3.21 10.72
N ALA A 66 18.00 2.12 11.36
CA ALA A 66 18.81 1.08 10.72
C ALA A 66 18.09 0.44 9.52
N HIS A 67 16.80 0.14 9.66
CA HIS A 67 15.99 -0.45 8.58
C HIS A 67 15.69 0.56 7.44
N ALA A 68 15.45 1.83 7.76
CA ALA A 68 15.11 2.86 6.77
C ALA A 68 16.28 3.21 5.84
N VAL A 69 17.50 3.30 6.41
CA VAL A 69 18.72 3.62 5.66
C VAL A 69 19.26 2.39 4.92
N TYR A 70 18.92 1.18 5.36
CA TYR A 70 19.35 -0.05 4.70
C TYR A 70 18.98 -0.08 3.21
N GLU A 71 19.99 0.01 2.36
CA GLU A 71 19.85 -0.04 0.92
C GLU A 71 19.93 -1.47 0.41
N GLU A 72 18.77 -2.07 0.13
CA GLU A 72 18.71 -3.38 -0.51
C GLU A 72 18.75 -3.23 -2.05
N PRO A 73 19.57 -4.05 -2.75
CA PRO A 73 19.47 -4.19 -4.20
C PRO A 73 18.04 -4.55 -4.64
N GLY A 74 17.53 -3.87 -5.68
CA GLY A 74 16.19 -4.15 -6.22
C GLY A 74 15.01 -3.53 -5.46
N ARG A 75 15.26 -2.82 -4.33
CA ARG A 75 14.22 -2.12 -3.55
C ARG A 75 13.38 -1.16 -4.38
N ARG A 76 14.01 -0.37 -5.27
CA ARG A 76 13.30 0.53 -6.18
C ARG A 76 12.39 -0.23 -7.14
N THR A 77 12.88 -1.34 -7.69
CA THR A 77 12.11 -2.23 -8.57
C THR A 77 10.91 -2.82 -7.84
N VAL A 78 11.10 -3.31 -6.62
CA VAL A 78 10.02 -3.83 -5.77
C VAL A 78 8.93 -2.79 -5.54
N VAL A 79 9.31 -1.56 -5.16
CA VAL A 79 8.36 -0.46 -4.95
C VAL A 79 7.63 -0.13 -6.26
N ALA A 80 8.34 -0.04 -7.38
CA ALA A 80 7.75 0.25 -8.68
C ALA A 80 6.77 -0.83 -9.13
N LEU A 81 7.10 -2.11 -8.93
CA LEU A 81 6.21 -3.23 -9.27
C LEU A 81 4.94 -3.23 -8.43
N ILE A 82 5.06 -3.00 -7.11
CA ILE A 82 3.89 -2.95 -6.23
C ILE A 82 3.01 -1.73 -6.54
N LEU A 83 3.59 -0.54 -6.72
CA LEU A 83 2.81 0.64 -7.09
C LEU A 83 2.17 0.49 -8.47
N GLY A 84 2.90 -0.07 -9.43
CA GLY A 84 2.39 -0.39 -10.76
C GLY A 84 1.23 -1.38 -10.71
N GLY A 85 1.34 -2.44 -9.91
CA GLY A 85 0.26 -3.40 -9.68
C GLY A 85 -0.96 -2.77 -9.01
N ALA A 86 -0.76 -1.89 -8.01
CA ALA A 86 -1.83 -1.17 -7.34
C ALA A 86 -2.60 -0.26 -8.33
N LEU A 87 -1.88 0.45 -9.20
CA LEU A 87 -2.49 1.27 -10.25
C LEU A 87 -3.20 0.42 -11.32
N ALA A 88 -2.57 -0.68 -11.76
CA ALA A 88 -3.18 -1.61 -12.72
C ALA A 88 -4.46 -2.25 -12.16
N SER A 89 -4.50 -2.50 -10.85
CA SER A 89 -5.70 -3.01 -10.17
C SER A 89 -6.89 -2.07 -10.30
N LEU A 90 -6.67 -0.74 -10.33
CA LEU A 90 -7.75 0.23 -10.55
C LEU A 90 -8.36 0.11 -11.94
N ALA A 91 -7.54 -0.12 -12.96
CA ALA A 91 -8.04 -0.38 -14.31
C ALA A 91 -8.84 -1.69 -14.36
N GLY A 92 -8.35 -2.74 -13.68
CA GLY A 92 -9.08 -4.01 -13.54
C GLY A 92 -10.43 -3.84 -12.85
N VAL A 93 -10.50 -3.04 -11.78
CA VAL A 93 -11.76 -2.71 -11.10
C VAL A 93 -12.67 -1.89 -12.01
N GLY A 94 -12.15 -0.91 -12.76
CA GLY A 94 -12.93 -0.14 -13.73
C GLY A 94 -13.58 -1.02 -14.79
N MET A 95 -12.84 -2.01 -15.32
CA MET A 95 -13.39 -3.01 -16.25
C MET A 95 -14.45 -3.90 -15.57
N LEU A 96 -14.18 -4.34 -14.34
CA LEU A 96 -15.10 -5.17 -13.55
C LEU A 96 -16.45 -4.49 -13.32
N LEU A 97 -16.43 -3.19 -13.00
CA LEU A 97 -17.61 -2.38 -12.70
C LEU A 97 -18.38 -1.92 -13.96
N ALA A 98 -17.74 -1.95 -15.13
CA ALA A 98 -18.36 -1.61 -16.41
C ALA A 98 -19.17 -2.77 -17.01
N GLU A 99 -19.04 -3.97 -16.46
CA GLU A 99 -19.63 -5.19 -16.98
C GLU A 99 -20.91 -5.56 -16.24
N THR A 100 -21.92 -6.06 -16.96
CA THR A 100 -23.17 -6.57 -16.36
C THR A 100 -23.00 -8.04 -16.00
N TRP A 101 -23.17 -8.36 -14.72
CA TRP A 101 -22.96 -9.71 -14.21
C TRP A 101 -24.26 -10.50 -14.10
N PRO A 102 -24.25 -11.82 -14.36
CA PRO A 102 -25.40 -12.68 -14.07
C PRO A 102 -25.77 -12.64 -12.58
N ASP A 103 -27.07 -12.69 -12.24
CA ASP A 103 -27.61 -12.54 -10.88
C ASP A 103 -26.89 -13.37 -9.81
N ARG A 104 -26.46 -14.59 -10.15
CA ARG A 104 -25.70 -15.49 -9.25
C ARG A 104 -24.37 -14.92 -8.72
N PHE A 105 -23.87 -13.83 -9.31
CA PHE A 105 -22.61 -13.16 -8.92
C PHE A 105 -22.82 -11.72 -8.45
N GLY A 106 -24.07 -11.25 -8.36
CA GLY A 106 -24.43 -9.83 -8.31
C GLY A 106 -23.69 -9.01 -7.23
N LEU A 107 -23.49 -9.56 -6.03
CA LEU A 107 -22.80 -8.84 -4.94
C LEU A 107 -21.33 -9.22 -4.77
N VAL A 108 -20.96 -10.44 -5.15
CA VAL A 108 -19.60 -10.97 -4.93
C VAL A 108 -18.58 -10.20 -5.77
N VAL A 109 -18.93 -9.92 -7.03
CA VAL A 109 -18.00 -9.29 -7.96
C VAL A 109 -17.70 -7.82 -7.59
N PRO A 110 -18.70 -6.95 -7.35
CA PRO A 110 -18.42 -5.59 -6.88
C PRO A 110 -17.71 -5.55 -5.53
N ALA A 111 -18.00 -6.50 -4.63
CA ALA A 111 -17.30 -6.60 -3.35
C ALA A 111 -15.80 -6.91 -3.51
N ILE A 112 -15.43 -7.81 -4.43
CA ILE A 112 -14.01 -8.06 -4.77
C ILE A 112 -13.37 -6.76 -5.26
N GLY A 113 -14.04 -6.03 -6.16
CA GLY A 113 -13.52 -4.75 -6.66
C GLY A 113 -13.22 -3.76 -5.53
N ILE A 114 -14.15 -3.60 -4.58
CA ILE A 114 -13.95 -2.73 -3.41
C ILE A 114 -12.76 -3.22 -2.56
N VAL A 115 -12.67 -4.52 -2.28
CA VAL A 115 -11.55 -5.10 -1.54
C VAL A 115 -10.22 -4.82 -2.23
N THR A 116 -10.15 -4.96 -3.56
CA THR A 116 -8.97 -4.64 -4.35
C THR A 116 -8.56 -3.18 -4.20
N VAL A 117 -9.49 -2.23 -4.34
CA VAL A 117 -9.15 -0.81 -4.20
C VAL A 117 -8.68 -0.49 -2.78
N VAL A 118 -9.34 -1.04 -1.76
CA VAL A 118 -8.97 -0.84 -0.35
C VAL A 118 -7.59 -1.43 -0.04
N LEU A 119 -7.30 -2.66 -0.47
CA LEU A 119 -5.98 -3.26 -0.27
C LEU A 119 -4.88 -2.49 -0.99
N SER A 120 -5.14 -2.07 -2.24
CA SER A 120 -4.21 -1.22 -3.00
C SER A 120 -3.97 0.12 -2.30
N TRP A 121 -5.02 0.73 -1.73
CA TRP A 121 -4.89 1.92 -0.90
C TRP A 121 -3.97 1.63 0.31
N PHE A 122 -4.20 0.58 1.10
CA PHE A 122 -3.33 0.23 2.23
C PHE A 122 -1.87 -0.02 1.81
N VAL A 123 -1.65 -0.64 0.65
CA VAL A 123 -0.32 -0.88 0.08
C VAL A 123 0.40 0.44 -0.17
N VAL A 124 -0.25 1.41 -0.80
CA VAL A 124 0.31 2.75 -1.05
C VAL A 124 0.74 3.41 0.27
N HIS A 125 -0.12 3.45 1.28
CA HIS A 125 0.17 4.10 2.56
C HIS A 125 1.29 3.39 3.33
N THR A 126 1.38 2.06 3.22
CA THR A 126 2.47 1.28 3.79
C THR A 126 3.79 1.57 3.07
N LEU A 127 3.79 1.71 1.75
CA LEU A 127 4.97 2.12 0.98
C LEU A 127 5.42 3.53 1.35
N TYR A 128 4.48 4.48 1.52
CA TYR A 128 4.79 5.84 1.93
C TYR A 128 5.25 5.95 3.38
N THR A 129 4.74 5.11 4.29
CA THR A 129 5.28 4.95 5.65
C THR A 129 6.79 4.70 5.61
N MET A 130 7.22 3.75 4.77
CA MET A 130 8.64 3.43 4.59
C MET A 130 9.40 4.53 3.83
N ALA A 131 8.75 5.23 2.89
CA ALA A 131 9.35 6.32 2.14
C ALA A 131 9.64 7.54 3.03
N TYR A 132 8.69 7.94 3.88
CA TYR A 132 8.87 9.03 4.83
C TYR A 132 10.02 8.73 5.80
N ALA A 133 10.03 7.53 6.39
CA ALA A 133 11.12 7.11 7.27
C ALA A 133 12.48 7.20 6.54
N ARG A 134 12.55 6.71 5.29
CA ARG A 134 13.78 6.77 4.51
C ARG A 134 14.23 8.20 4.22
N VAL A 135 13.33 9.06 3.73
CA VAL A 135 13.67 10.45 3.46
C VAL A 135 14.15 11.09 4.76
N TYR A 136 13.49 10.82 5.88
CA TYR A 136 13.84 11.40 7.18
C TYR A 136 15.26 11.04 7.63
N PHE A 137 15.60 9.75 7.60
CA PHE A 137 16.91 9.27 8.04
C PHE A 137 18.02 9.41 6.99
N GLN A 138 17.71 9.83 5.76
CA GLN A 138 18.71 10.13 4.71
C GLN A 138 19.07 11.61 4.62
N GLU A 139 18.35 12.50 5.29
CA GLU A 139 18.74 13.90 5.41
C GLU A 139 19.92 14.05 6.39
N GLU A 140 20.77 15.04 6.15
CA GLU A 140 21.85 15.43 7.05
C GLU A 140 21.69 16.91 7.47
N PRO A 141 21.39 17.19 8.75
CA PRO A 141 21.01 16.25 9.81
C PRO A 141 19.67 15.55 9.53
N CYS A 142 19.42 14.38 10.15
CA CYS A 142 18.16 13.65 10.01
C CYS A 142 16.96 14.57 10.32
N GLY A 143 15.92 14.54 9.49
CA GLY A 143 14.84 15.50 9.61
C GLY A 143 13.86 15.55 8.43
N GLY A 144 13.23 16.70 8.24
CA GLY A 144 12.18 16.88 7.23
C GLY A 144 10.76 16.70 7.75
N ILE A 145 10.57 16.11 8.93
CA ILE A 145 9.30 16.10 9.68
C ILE A 145 9.60 16.51 11.12
N ASN A 146 8.86 17.46 11.67
CA ASN A 146 8.86 17.78 13.10
C ASN A 146 7.69 17.07 13.78
N PHE A 147 7.99 16.07 14.61
CA PHE A 147 7.00 15.29 15.38
C PHE A 147 6.62 15.93 16.73
N ASN A 148 7.07 17.17 17.00
CA ASN A 148 6.84 17.90 18.26
C ASN A 148 7.34 17.14 19.52
N THR A 149 8.39 16.34 19.35
CA THR A 149 9.03 15.60 20.43
C THR A 149 10.51 15.47 20.14
N GLU A 150 11.31 15.36 21.20
CA GLU A 150 12.75 15.07 21.11
C GLU A 150 13.02 13.56 21.01
N ILE A 151 12.00 12.72 21.24
CA ILE A 151 12.13 11.27 21.11
C ILE A 151 12.32 10.94 19.62
N PRO A 152 13.38 10.19 19.25
CA PRO A 152 13.58 9.80 17.87
C PRO A 152 12.39 8.99 17.32
N PRO A 153 11.93 9.26 16.08
CA PRO A 153 10.71 8.66 15.56
C PRO A 153 10.92 7.18 15.20
N ARG A 154 9.83 6.41 15.32
CA ARG A 154 9.74 5.00 14.89
C ARG A 154 8.72 4.85 13.78
N TYR A 155 8.60 3.65 13.23
CA TYR A 155 7.67 3.40 12.10
C TYR A 155 6.21 3.79 12.37
N SER A 156 5.73 3.73 13.62
CA SER A 156 4.37 4.18 13.96
C SER A 156 4.15 5.67 13.67
N ASP A 157 5.18 6.51 13.83
CA ASP A 157 5.06 7.96 13.65
C ASP A 157 5.02 8.32 12.16
N PHE A 158 5.83 7.63 11.35
CA PHE A 158 5.77 7.74 9.90
C PHE A 158 4.49 7.14 9.32
N ALA A 159 3.95 6.09 9.94
CA ALA A 159 2.66 5.53 9.58
C ALA A 159 1.54 6.53 9.87
N TYR A 160 1.55 7.16 11.04
CA TYR A 160 0.60 8.21 11.37
C TYR A 160 0.59 9.30 10.28
N VAL A 161 1.76 9.81 9.88
CA VAL A 161 1.86 10.79 8.79
C VAL A 161 1.31 10.25 7.47
N ALA A 162 1.68 9.02 7.11
CA ALA A 162 1.23 8.42 5.85
C ALA A 162 -0.30 8.28 5.81
N PHE A 163 -0.90 7.70 6.85
CA PHE A 163 -2.34 7.48 6.89
C PHE A 163 -3.12 8.79 7.09
N ALA A 164 -2.57 9.79 7.77
CA ALA A 164 -3.17 11.12 7.85
C ALA A 164 -3.30 11.75 6.46
N VAL A 165 -2.22 11.73 5.66
CA VAL A 165 -2.26 12.15 4.24
C VAL A 165 -3.24 11.29 3.45
N GLY A 166 -3.28 10.00 3.70
CA GLY A 166 -4.16 9.07 3.00
C GLY A 166 -5.65 9.33 3.17
N VAL A 167 -6.04 9.63 4.40
CA VAL A 167 -7.44 9.81 4.79
C VAL A 167 -7.91 11.24 4.55
N SER A 168 -7.05 12.23 4.81
CA SER A 168 -7.45 13.65 4.84
C SER A 168 -6.72 14.52 3.82
N PHE A 169 -5.74 13.97 3.09
CA PHE A 169 -4.85 14.71 2.20
C PHE A 169 -4.01 15.79 2.88
N ALA A 170 -3.97 15.80 4.23
CA ALA A 170 -3.26 16.77 5.04
C ALA A 170 -2.62 16.12 6.28
N ILE A 171 -1.74 16.86 6.93
CA ILE A 171 -1.10 16.49 8.19
C ILE A 171 -1.39 17.61 9.17
N ALA A 172 -2.06 17.32 10.28
CA ALA A 172 -2.64 18.36 11.14
C ALA A 172 -1.66 18.90 12.18
N ASP A 173 -0.80 18.05 12.74
CA ASP A 173 -0.01 18.34 13.93
C ASP A 173 1.51 18.27 13.69
N THR A 174 1.99 17.60 12.64
CA THR A 174 3.44 17.55 12.32
C THR A 174 3.81 18.43 11.13
N ASN A 175 4.90 19.19 11.25
CA ASN A 175 5.34 20.12 10.21
C ASN A 175 6.37 19.47 9.27
N LEU A 176 6.18 19.64 7.95
CA LEU A 176 7.18 19.23 6.95
C LEU A 176 8.24 20.33 6.75
N THR A 177 9.46 20.08 7.22
CA THR A 177 10.50 21.12 7.33
C THR A 177 11.40 21.23 6.09
N THR A 178 11.46 20.20 5.23
CA THR A 178 12.30 20.21 4.01
C THR A 178 11.48 20.16 2.72
N SER A 179 12.00 20.74 1.63
CA SER A 179 11.35 20.69 0.31
C SER A 179 11.24 19.27 -0.23
N ARG A 180 12.22 18.40 0.05
CA ARG A 180 12.18 16.99 -0.33
C ARG A 180 11.04 16.23 0.36
N MET A 181 10.80 16.51 1.64
CA MET A 181 9.69 15.89 2.38
C MET A 181 8.33 16.39 1.86
N ARG A 182 8.21 17.70 1.57
CA ARG A 182 7.01 18.28 0.95
C ARG A 182 6.72 17.70 -0.44
N ALA A 183 7.75 17.55 -1.29
CA ALA A 183 7.59 16.92 -2.60
C ALA A 183 7.15 15.45 -2.49
N THR A 184 7.68 14.71 -1.51
CA THR A 184 7.26 13.33 -1.21
C THR A 184 5.79 13.29 -0.80
N ALA A 185 5.37 14.19 0.10
CA ALA A 185 3.99 14.30 0.54
C ALA A 185 3.02 14.75 -0.56
N LEU A 186 3.45 15.63 -1.47
CA LEU A 186 2.64 16.03 -2.61
C LEU A 186 2.32 14.83 -3.52
N GLY A 187 3.35 14.04 -3.87
CA GLY A 187 3.14 12.81 -4.64
C GLY A 187 2.22 11.83 -3.93
N HIS A 188 2.39 11.68 -2.61
CA HIS A 188 1.52 10.83 -1.79
C HIS A 188 0.07 11.31 -1.80
N GLY A 189 -0.18 12.61 -1.60
CA GLY A 189 -1.51 13.19 -1.56
C GLY A 189 -2.25 13.03 -2.89
N LEU A 190 -1.57 13.27 -4.02
CA LEU A 190 -2.15 13.06 -5.36
C LEU A 190 -2.56 11.60 -5.59
N LEU A 191 -1.70 10.66 -5.20
CA LEU A 191 -2.01 9.24 -5.31
C LEU A 191 -3.16 8.83 -4.37
N SER A 192 -3.16 9.34 -3.14
CA SER A 192 -4.21 9.10 -2.15
C SER A 192 -5.57 9.60 -2.64
N PHE A 193 -5.60 10.79 -3.26
CA PHE A 193 -6.81 11.35 -3.86
C PHE A 193 -7.37 10.45 -4.97
N LEU A 194 -6.51 9.96 -5.87
CA LEU A 194 -6.91 9.03 -6.93
C LEU A 194 -7.57 7.76 -6.35
N PHE A 195 -6.92 7.10 -5.39
CA PHE A 195 -7.50 5.91 -4.75
C PHE A 195 -8.80 6.25 -4.01
N GLY A 196 -8.85 7.34 -3.25
CA GLY A 196 -10.06 7.79 -2.55
C GLY A 196 -11.23 8.01 -3.50
N ALA A 197 -11.00 8.64 -4.65
CA ALA A 197 -12.03 8.83 -5.67
C ALA A 197 -12.55 7.50 -6.22
N VAL A 198 -11.67 6.53 -6.49
CA VAL A 198 -12.09 5.20 -6.99
C VAL A 198 -12.82 4.39 -5.92
N ILE A 199 -12.43 4.50 -4.63
CA ILE A 199 -13.17 3.86 -3.52
C ILE A 199 -14.61 4.37 -3.50
N VAL A 200 -14.80 5.70 -3.52
CA VAL A 200 -16.13 6.32 -3.51
C VAL A 200 -16.94 5.87 -4.73
N ALA A 201 -16.35 5.92 -5.93
CA ALA A 201 -17.01 5.47 -7.15
C ALA A 201 -17.43 3.99 -7.09
N SER A 202 -16.57 3.12 -6.53
CA SER A 202 -16.84 1.69 -6.38
C SER A 202 -17.97 1.41 -5.39
N VAL A 203 -18.01 2.14 -4.27
CA VAL A 203 -19.10 2.03 -3.28
C VAL A 203 -20.44 2.51 -3.86
N VAL A 204 -20.43 3.63 -4.59
CA VAL A 204 -21.64 4.13 -5.27
C VAL A 204 -22.15 3.11 -6.29
N ASN A 205 -21.26 2.50 -7.08
CA ASN A 205 -21.62 1.45 -8.02
C ASN A 205 -22.23 0.23 -7.31
N LEU A 206 -21.62 -0.24 -6.21
CA LEU A 206 -22.17 -1.36 -5.43
C LEU A 206 -23.60 -1.05 -4.94
N ILE A 207 -23.84 0.16 -4.41
CA ILE A 207 -25.17 0.55 -3.94
C ILE A 207 -26.18 0.55 -5.10
N ALA A 208 -25.78 1.04 -6.28
CA ALA A 208 -26.63 1.05 -7.46
C ALA A 208 -26.96 -0.35 -8.01
N VAL A 209 -26.12 -1.36 -7.73
CA VAL A 209 -26.41 -2.78 -8.07
C VAL A 209 -27.34 -3.43 -7.06
N VAL A 210 -27.33 -2.97 -5.80
CA VAL A 210 -28.15 -3.51 -4.71
C VAL A 210 -29.58 -2.96 -4.73
N LEU A 211 -29.75 -1.69 -5.12
CA LEU A 211 -31.03 -0.98 -5.19
C LEU A 211 -31.76 -1.22 -6.51
#